data_AF-A0A9E3TMW7-F1
#
_entry.id   AF-A0A9E3TMW7-F1
#
_cell.length_a   1.000
_cell.length_b   1.000
_cell.length_c   1.000
_cell.angle_alpha   90.00
_cell.angle_beta   90.00
_cell.angle_gamma   90.00
#
_symmetry.space_group_name_H-M   'P 1'
#
loop_
_entity.id
_entity.type
_entity.pdbx_description
1 polymer ?
#
loop_
_entity_poly.entity_id
_entity_poly.type
_entity_poly.pdbx_seq_one_letter_code
_entity_poly.pdbx_strand_id
1 'polypeptide(L)'
;MRKIILFAASICLLAIAASRAEDETKEEEPSIWMKQKLVYSQRILNGLATEDFELITENATAMKGLSRIEGFVRGKTEGYRTHLKTFEFATNELIRNSEQQNLDGATLAFTQLTISCVNCHKEIRGN
;
A
#
# COMPACT_ATOMS: atom_id res chain seq x y z
N MET A 1 -49.42 -25.26 21.28
CA MET A 1 -48.04 -25.74 21.01
C MET A 1 -47.52 -25.33 19.62
N ARG A 2 -48.28 -25.46 18.52
CA ARG A 2 -47.83 -25.08 17.16
C ARG A 2 -47.54 -23.58 16.95
N LYS A 3 -48.21 -22.69 17.71
CA LYS A 3 -48.01 -21.22 17.64
C LYS A 3 -46.78 -20.70 18.39
N ILE A 4 -46.30 -21.45 19.40
CA ILE A 4 -45.10 -21.08 20.19
C ILE A 4 -43.83 -21.40 19.39
N ILE A 5 -43.86 -22.49 18.60
CA ILE A 5 -42.75 -22.89 17.72
C ILE A 5 -42.55 -21.89 16.57
N LEU A 6 -43.64 -21.30 16.04
CA LEU A 6 -43.57 -20.29 14.97
C LEU A 6 -42.97 -18.94 15.41
N PHE A 7 -43.14 -18.56 16.69
CA PHE A 7 -42.55 -17.33 17.23
C PHE A 7 -41.05 -17.47 17.50
N ALA A 8 -40.61 -18.63 17.99
CA ALA A 8 -39.20 -18.90 18.26
C ALA A 8 -38.36 -18.94 16.96
N ALA A 9 -38.90 -19.47 15.87
CA ALA A 9 -38.22 -19.50 14.57
C ALA A 9 -38.01 -18.10 13.96
N SER A 10 -38.96 -17.17 14.16
CA SER A 10 -38.87 -15.81 13.63
C SER A 10 -37.87 -14.93 14.38
N ILE A 11 -37.69 -15.17 15.69
CA ILE A 11 -36.70 -14.46 16.52
C ILE A 11 -35.28 -14.92 16.20
N CYS A 12 -35.10 -16.21 15.89
CA CYS A 12 -33.81 -16.78 15.52
C CYS A 12 -33.30 -16.25 14.16
N LEU A 13 -34.21 -16.03 13.18
CA LEU A 13 -33.85 -15.46 11.88
C LEU A 13 -33.38 -14.00 11.96
N LEU A 14 -33.97 -13.19 12.85
CA LEU A 14 -33.59 -11.80 13.08
C LEU A 14 -32.21 -11.67 13.74
N ALA A 15 -31.86 -12.59 14.64
CA ALA A 15 -30.55 -12.61 15.29
C ALA A 15 -29.39 -12.93 14.32
N ILE A 16 -29.63 -13.81 13.33
CA ILE A 16 -28.64 -14.18 12.31
C ILE A 16 -28.42 -13.05 11.29
N ALA A 17 -29.47 -12.26 10.98
CA ALA A 17 -29.34 -11.09 10.12
C ALA A 17 -28.55 -9.96 10.80
N ALA A 18 -28.74 -9.75 12.11
CA ALA A 18 -28.01 -8.75 12.88
C ALA A 18 -26.52 -9.07 13.03
N SER A 19 -26.15 -10.35 13.22
CA SER A 19 -24.73 -10.75 13.34
C SER A 19 -23.95 -10.65 12.03
N ARG A 20 -24.63 -10.59 10.87
CA ARG A 20 -23.99 -10.50 9.55
C ARG A 20 -23.78 -9.06 9.09
N ALA A 21 -24.40 -8.09 9.76
CA ALA A 21 -24.29 -6.66 9.45
C ALA A 21 -23.13 -5.95 10.17
N GLU A 22 -22.52 -6.58 11.18
CA GLU A 22 -21.37 -6.00 11.91
C GLU A 22 -20.00 -6.34 11.30
N ASP A 23 -19.95 -7.16 10.24
CA ASP A 23 -18.75 -7.41 9.45
C ASP A 23 -18.62 -6.41 8.28
N GLU A 24 -19.01 -5.16 8.53
CA GLU A 24 -18.55 -4.05 7.71
C GLU A 24 -17.11 -3.76 8.15
N THR A 25 -16.16 -4.25 7.35
CA THR A 25 -14.74 -3.94 7.47
C THR A 25 -14.57 -2.44 7.60
N LYS A 26 -14.36 -1.93 8.82
CA LYS A 26 -13.99 -0.53 9.03
C LYS A 26 -12.76 -0.26 8.18
N GLU A 27 -12.88 0.59 7.16
CA GLU A 27 -11.73 1.06 6.40
C GLU A 27 -10.76 1.70 7.41
N GLU A 28 -9.64 1.01 7.67
CA GLU A 28 -8.61 1.55 8.55
C GLU A 28 -8.01 2.79 7.88
N GLU A 29 -8.03 3.91 8.60
CA GLU A 29 -7.37 5.15 8.19
C GLU A 29 -5.93 4.87 7.73
N PRO A 30 -5.49 5.40 6.57
CA PRO A 30 -4.15 5.14 6.07
C PRO A 30 -3.10 5.57 7.09
N SER A 31 -2.13 4.69 7.35
CA SER A 31 -1.03 4.99 8.26
C SER A 31 -0.29 6.27 7.82
N ILE A 32 0.33 6.97 8.77
CA ILE A 32 1.13 8.16 8.45
C ILE A 32 2.23 7.86 7.42
N TRP A 33 2.77 6.63 7.41
CA TRP A 33 3.75 6.19 6.43
C TRP A 33 3.15 6.03 5.05
N MET A 34 1.94 5.47 4.94
CA MET A 34 1.26 5.39 3.65
C MET A 34 0.89 6.77 3.11
N LYS A 35 0.49 7.71 3.98
CA LYS A 35 0.25 9.11 3.59
C LYS A 35 1.53 9.75 3.04
N GLN A 36 2.68 9.56 3.69
CA GLN A 36 3.96 10.09 3.20
C GLN A 36 4.46 9.42 1.92
N LYS A 37 4.32 8.09 1.80
CA LYS A 37 4.64 7.37 0.56
C LYS A 37 3.85 7.92 -0.63
N LEU A 38 2.57 8.25 -0.45
CA LEU A 38 1.77 8.88 -1.51
C LEU A 38 2.33 10.25 -1.92
N VAL A 39 2.75 11.06 -0.95
CA VAL A 39 3.35 12.37 -1.24
C VAL A 39 4.62 12.22 -2.06
N TYR A 40 5.52 11.32 -1.66
CA TYR A 40 6.77 11.09 -2.40
C TYR A 40 6.53 10.53 -3.79
N SER A 41 5.57 9.62 -3.98
CA SER A 41 5.27 9.07 -5.31
C SER A 41 4.69 10.12 -6.26
N GLN A 42 3.84 11.01 -5.76
CA GLN A 42 3.31 12.15 -6.53
C GLN A 42 4.43 13.11 -6.96
N ARG A 43 5.38 13.40 -6.06
CA ARG A 43 6.53 14.26 -6.38
C ARG A 43 7.50 13.63 -7.37
N ILE A 44 7.73 12.31 -7.27
CA ILE A 44 8.51 11.57 -8.27
C ILE A 44 7.82 11.66 -9.63
N LEU A 45 6.51 11.42 -9.70
CA LEU A 45 5.75 11.55 -10.95
C LEU A 45 5.83 12.97 -11.51
N ASN A 46 5.73 13.99 -10.66
CA ASN A 46 5.92 15.37 -11.08
C ASN A 46 7.31 15.58 -11.69
N GLY A 47 8.37 15.12 -11.02
CA GLY A 47 9.73 15.22 -11.53
C GLY A 47 9.94 14.50 -12.86
N LEU A 48 9.33 13.32 -13.04
CA LEU A 48 9.34 12.62 -14.34
C LEU A 48 8.63 13.43 -15.44
N ALA A 49 7.48 14.02 -15.13
CA ALA A 49 6.70 14.82 -16.08
C ALA A 49 7.38 16.14 -16.47
N THR A 50 8.26 16.67 -15.62
CA THR A 50 8.96 17.94 -15.84
C THR A 50 10.47 17.79 -16.08
N GLU A 51 10.97 16.55 -16.21
CA GLU A 51 12.41 16.23 -16.32
C GLU A 51 13.27 16.80 -15.18
N ASP A 52 12.68 16.93 -13.98
CA ASP A 52 13.38 17.40 -12.78
C ASP A 52 14.04 16.23 -12.04
N PHE A 53 15.26 15.90 -12.47
CA PHE A 53 16.03 14.78 -11.91
C PHE A 53 16.41 14.97 -10.43
N GLU A 54 16.55 16.22 -9.96
CA GLU A 54 16.81 16.51 -8.56
C GLU A 54 15.58 16.17 -7.71
N LEU A 55 14.40 16.60 -8.15
CA LEU A 55 13.14 16.29 -7.48
C LEU A 55 12.87 14.78 -7.44
N ILE A 56 13.18 14.05 -8.51
CA ILE A 56 13.06 12.58 -8.52
C ILE A 56 14.04 11.97 -7.48
N THR A 57 15.30 12.39 -7.50
CA THR A 57 16.35 11.83 -6.63
C THR A 57 16.06 12.10 -5.15
N GLU A 58 15.67 13.32 -4.80
CA GLU A 58 15.32 13.72 -3.43
C GLU A 58 14.18 12.86 -2.90
N ASN A 59 13.07 12.77 -3.66
CA ASN A 59 11.87 12.07 -3.20
C ASN A 59 12.04 10.55 -3.22
N ALA A 60 12.80 9.98 -4.17
CA ALA A 60 13.15 8.56 -4.15
C ALA A 60 14.04 8.21 -2.95
N THR A 61 14.98 9.10 -2.58
CA THR A 61 15.82 8.95 -1.38
C THR A 61 14.99 9.01 -0.09
N ALA A 62 14.08 9.99 0.01
CA ALA A 62 13.16 10.11 1.14
C ALA A 62 12.24 8.88 1.26
N MET A 63 11.69 8.41 0.13
CA MET A 63 10.87 7.20 0.05
C MET A 63 11.62 5.96 0.57
N LYS A 64 12.87 5.77 0.13
CA LYS A 64 13.73 4.67 0.57
C LYS A 64 14.01 4.74 2.08
N GLY A 65 14.29 5.94 2.60
CA GLY A 65 14.51 6.16 4.03
C GLY A 65 13.28 5.79 4.87
N LEU A 66 12.10 6.27 4.46
CA LEU A 66 10.83 5.97 5.12
C LEU A 66 10.53 4.46 5.12
N SER A 67 10.72 3.81 3.98
CA SER A 67 10.46 2.37 3.81
C SER A 67 11.34 1.50 4.72
N ARG A 68 12.60 1.89 4.94
CA ARG A 68 13.49 1.21 5.90
C ARG A 68 12.99 1.34 7.34
N ILE A 69 12.64 2.55 7.76
CA ILE A 69 12.10 2.81 9.11
C ILE A 69 10.84 1.98 9.34
N GLU A 70 9.94 1.98 8.37
CA GLU A 70 8.75 1.15 8.42
C GLU A 70 9.07 -0.35 8.48
N GLY A 71 10.02 -0.80 7.67
CA GLY A 71 10.47 -2.20 7.63
C GLY A 71 10.99 -2.68 8.97
N PHE A 72 11.64 -1.83 9.77
CA PHE A 72 12.05 -2.17 11.13
C PHE A 72 10.87 -2.45 12.07
N VAL A 73 9.75 -1.76 11.88
CA VAL A 73 8.58 -1.87 12.75
C VAL A 73 7.61 -2.96 12.27
N ARG A 74 7.39 -3.06 10.96
CA ARG A 74 6.39 -3.97 10.34
C ARG A 74 7.01 -5.23 9.70
N GLY A 75 8.33 -5.34 9.65
CA GLY A 75 9.04 -6.42 8.92
C GLY A 75 8.92 -7.83 9.48
N LYS A 76 8.12 -8.05 10.52
CA LYS A 76 7.80 -9.38 11.07
C LYS A 76 6.59 -10.03 10.40
N THR A 77 5.80 -9.28 9.63
CA THR A 77 4.65 -9.81 8.91
C THR A 77 5.13 -10.65 7.72
N GLU A 78 4.60 -11.87 7.60
CA GLU A 78 4.84 -12.76 6.46
C GLU A 78 4.32 -12.10 5.16
N GLY A 79 4.95 -12.35 4.01
CA GLY A 79 4.66 -11.65 2.74
C GLY A 79 5.23 -10.23 2.62
N TYR A 80 5.23 -9.45 3.72
CA TYR A 80 5.69 -8.05 3.74
C TYR A 80 7.17 -7.90 3.30
N ARG A 81 8.05 -8.79 3.76
CA ARG A 81 9.50 -8.73 3.50
C ARG A 81 9.86 -8.93 2.03
N THR A 82 9.11 -9.74 1.30
CA THR A 82 9.37 -10.01 -0.13
C THR A 82 9.05 -8.77 -0.96
N HIS A 83 7.89 -8.16 -0.72
CA HIS A 83 7.49 -6.92 -1.41
C HIS A 83 8.41 -5.74 -1.05
N LEU A 84 8.90 -5.69 0.19
CA LEU A 84 9.85 -4.66 0.61
C LEU A 84 11.15 -4.68 -0.22
N LYS A 85 11.67 -5.87 -0.58
CA LYS A 85 12.87 -5.96 -1.42
C LYS A 85 12.64 -5.41 -2.83
N THR A 86 11.49 -5.72 -3.45
CA THR A 86 11.13 -5.16 -4.76
C THR A 86 10.96 -3.65 -4.68
N PHE A 87 10.35 -3.15 -3.60
CA PHE A 87 10.20 -1.72 -3.34
C PHE A 87 11.58 -1.04 -3.24
N GLU A 88 12.47 -1.58 -2.42
CA GLU A 88 13.83 -1.05 -2.23
C GLU A 88 14.61 -1.04 -3.55
N PHE A 89 14.54 -2.13 -4.33
CA PHE A 89 15.16 -2.20 -5.64
C PHE A 89 14.65 -1.09 -6.57
N ALA A 90 13.34 -0.92 -6.70
CA ALA A 90 12.75 0.11 -7.54
C ALA A 90 13.16 1.54 -7.11
N THR A 91 13.20 1.81 -5.80
CA THR A 91 13.68 3.11 -5.30
C THR A 91 15.16 3.35 -5.59
N ASN A 92 16.01 2.31 -5.54
CA ASN A 92 17.42 2.44 -5.89
C ASN A 92 17.60 2.71 -7.39
N GLU A 93 16.82 2.05 -8.24
CA GLU A 93 16.86 2.28 -9.69
C GLU A 93 16.34 3.67 -10.06
N LEU A 94 15.35 4.21 -9.35
CA LEU A 94 14.92 5.61 -9.49
C LEU A 94 16.07 6.58 -9.21
N ILE A 95 16.75 6.41 -8.08
CA ILE A 95 17.91 7.23 -7.70
C ILE A 95 19.01 7.13 -8.77
N ARG A 96 19.43 5.89 -9.10
CA ARG A 96 20.50 5.62 -10.05
C ARG A 96 20.24 6.22 -11.43
N ASN A 97 19.03 6.02 -11.97
CA ASN A 97 18.69 6.53 -13.30
C ASN A 97 18.52 8.06 -13.29
N SER A 98 18.04 8.65 -12.20
CA SER A 98 17.91 10.11 -12.10
C SER A 98 19.27 10.80 -11.97
N GLU A 99 20.20 10.24 -11.18
CA GLU A 99 21.59 10.71 -11.10
C GLU A 99 22.32 10.63 -12.46
N GLN A 100 21.92 9.69 -13.31
CA GLN A 100 22.44 9.53 -14.68
C GLN A 100 21.65 10.32 -15.73
N GLN A 101 20.64 11.09 -15.32
CA GLN A 101 19.72 11.80 -16.22
C GLN A 101 19.05 10.89 -17.27
N ASN A 102 18.85 9.61 -16.92
CA ASN A 102 18.19 8.62 -17.76
C ASN A 102 16.68 8.61 -17.46
N LEU A 103 15.92 9.46 -18.16
CA LEU A 103 14.47 9.59 -17.96
C LEU A 103 13.71 8.29 -18.23
N ASP A 104 14.04 7.56 -19.29
CA ASP A 104 13.40 6.29 -19.63
C ASP A 104 13.64 5.24 -18.53
N GLY A 105 14.88 5.16 -18.05
CA GLY A 105 15.23 4.27 -16.93
C GLY A 105 14.52 4.65 -15.63
N ALA A 106 14.43 5.95 -15.32
CA ALA A 106 13.71 6.43 -14.15
C ALA A 106 12.20 6.15 -14.25
N THR A 107 11.62 6.29 -15.45
CA THR A 107 10.21 5.99 -15.73
C THR A 107 9.89 4.50 -15.56
N LEU A 108 10.76 3.62 -16.07
CA LEU A 108 10.64 2.18 -15.86
C LEU A 108 10.73 1.81 -14.37
N ALA A 109 11.68 2.41 -13.65
CA ALA A 109 11.83 2.19 -12.22
C ALA A 109 10.59 2.69 -11.43
N PHE A 110 9.99 3.81 -11.81
CA PHE A 110 8.74 4.30 -11.20
C PHE A 110 7.55 3.37 -11.46
N THR A 111 7.48 2.79 -12.66
CA THR A 111 6.48 1.76 -12.98
C THR A 111 6.66 0.54 -12.06
N GLN A 112 7.89 0.07 -11.89
CA GLN A 112 8.20 -1.03 -10.98
C GLN A 112 7.86 -0.71 -9.50
N LEU A 113 8.09 0.53 -9.07
CA LEU A 113 7.70 1.01 -7.74
C LEU A 113 6.17 0.95 -7.57
N THR A 114 5.42 1.42 -8.58
CA THR A 114 3.95 1.39 -8.58
C THR A 114 3.42 -0.05 -8.49
N ILE A 115 3.98 -0.97 -9.26
CA ILE A 115 3.64 -2.41 -9.19
C ILE A 115 3.93 -2.96 -7.78
N SER A 116 5.06 -2.59 -7.18
CA SER A 116 5.41 -3.02 -5.81
C SER A 116 4.40 -2.53 -4.77
N CYS A 117 3.94 -1.29 -4.87
CA CYS A 117 2.90 -0.74 -3.99
C CYS A 117 1.61 -1.54 -4.06
N VAL A 118 1.13 -1.85 -5.28
CA VAL A 118 -0.11 -2.61 -5.50
C VAL A 118 0.05 -4.05 -4.98
N ASN A 119 1.16 -4.72 -5.29
CA ASN A 119 1.38 -6.10 -4.86
C ASN A 119 1.46 -6.22 -3.33
N CYS A 120 2.15 -5.29 -2.66
CA CYS A 120 2.18 -5.25 -1.20
C CYS A 120 0.77 -5.07 -0.63
N HIS A 121 -0.04 -4.17 -1.20
CA HIS A 121 -1.40 -3.94 -0.74
C HIS A 121 -2.32 -5.15 -0.93
N LYS A 122 -2.23 -5.88 -2.04
CA LYS A 122 -3.01 -7.11 -2.27
C LYS A 122 -2.73 -8.15 -1.18
N GLU A 123 -1.46 -8.37 -0.87
CA GLU A 123 -1.04 -9.34 0.14
C GLU A 123 -1.50 -8.93 1.55
N ILE A 124 -1.26 -7.67 1.96
CA ILE A 124 -1.51 -7.23 3.34
C ILE A 124 -2.96 -6.84 3.62
N ARG A 125 -3.76 -6.56 2.59
CA ARG A 125 -5.19 -6.23 2.71
C ARG A 125 -6.11 -7.40 2.37
N GLY A 126 -5.57 -8.48 1.78
CA GLY A 126 -6.31 -9.71 1.51
C GLY A 126 -7.34 -9.60 0.37
N ASN A 127 -7.04 -8.83 -0.68
CA ASN A 127 -7.93 -8.59 -1.83
C ASN A 127 -7.34 -8.95 -3.19
#